data_AF-A0A8T0PHR8-F1
#
_entry.id   AF-A0A8T0PHR8-F1
#
_cell.length_a   1.000
_cell.length_b   1.000
_cell.length_c   1.000
_cell.angle_alpha   90.00
_cell.angle_beta   90.00
_cell.angle_gamma   90.00
#
_symmetry.space_group_name_H-M   'P 1'
#
loop_
_entity.id
_entity.type
_entity.pdbx_description
1 polymer ?
#
loop_
_entity_poly.entity_id
_entity_poly.type
_entity_poly.pdbx_seq_one_letter_code
_entity_poly.pdbx_strand_id
1 'polypeptide(L)'
;MRSSSLLSSGKKLSSVNGVLFTGGSEKQGVYFETIKKVFQYVLDRNDAGESFPLFAQCLGFELVSVIGCNDNNILETFDAQNQASTLQFSNYSFEGSVFQRLTQI
;
A
#
# COMPACT_ATOMS: atom_id res chain seq x y z
N MET A 1 -5.76 -9.70 26.80
CA MET A 1 -5.08 -10.40 25.68
C MET A 1 -4.78 -9.52 24.44
N ARG A 2 -5.13 -8.22 24.38
CA ARG A 2 -4.87 -7.37 23.19
C ARG A 2 -3.42 -6.83 23.05
N SER A 3 -2.68 -6.68 24.14
CA SER A 3 -1.34 -6.04 24.16
C SER A 3 -0.22 -6.87 23.51
N SER A 4 -0.24 -8.21 23.65
CA SER A 4 0.82 -9.08 23.11
C SER A 4 0.85 -9.16 21.58
N SER A 5 -0.29 -8.97 20.91
CA SER A 5 -0.39 -9.03 19.45
C SER A 5 0.18 -7.80 18.73
N LEU A 6 0.16 -6.63 19.38
CA LEU A 6 0.73 -5.40 18.81
C LEU A 6 2.25 -5.39 18.95
N LEU A 7 2.76 -5.87 20.10
CA LEU A 7 4.19 -6.04 20.36
C LEU A 7 4.84 -7.08 19.42
N SER A 8 4.12 -8.13 19.03
CA SER A 8 4.66 -9.13 18.10
C SER A 8 4.72 -8.63 16.66
N SER A 9 3.74 -7.84 16.21
CA SER A 9 3.74 -7.23 14.87
C SER A 9 4.85 -6.18 14.73
N GLY A 10 5.06 -5.31 15.73
CA GLY A 10 6.16 -4.33 15.71
C GLY A 10 7.54 -4.99 15.61
N LYS A 11 7.79 -6.08 16.36
CA LYS A 11 9.04 -6.86 16.28
C LYS A 11 9.26 -7.53 14.93
N LYS A 12 8.18 -7.95 14.25
CA LYS A 12 8.27 -8.51 12.90
C LYS A 12 8.59 -7.42 11.88
N LEU A 13 7.92 -6.27 11.98
CA LEU A 13 8.13 -5.13 11.08
C LEU A 13 9.53 -4.52 11.22
N SER A 14 10.11 -4.51 12.42
CA SER A 14 11.51 -4.08 12.62
C SER A 14 12.54 -5.02 12.00
N SER A 15 12.13 -6.24 11.61
CA SER A 15 13.02 -7.25 11.02
C SER A 15 13.01 -7.24 9.48
N VAL A 16 12.21 -6.36 8.85
CA VAL A 16 12.11 -6.23 7.40
C VAL A 16 12.38 -4.79 6.97
N ASN A 17 12.70 -4.60 5.69
CA ASN A 17 13.05 -3.28 5.14
C ASN A 17 11.89 -2.58 4.42
N GLY A 18 10.72 -3.20 4.37
CA GLY A 18 9.55 -2.70 3.66
C GLY A 18 8.43 -3.72 3.64
N VAL A 19 7.30 -3.36 3.04
CA VAL A 19 6.10 -4.20 3.00
C VAL A 19 5.43 -4.20 1.64
N LEU A 20 4.82 -5.35 1.31
CA LEU A 20 3.98 -5.55 0.12
C LEU A 20 2.55 -5.80 0.57
N PHE A 21 1.61 -4.97 0.13
CA PHE A 21 0.18 -5.23 0.24
C PHE A 21 -0.33 -5.86 -1.04
N THR A 22 -0.71 -7.13 -0.92
CA THR A 22 -1.14 -7.99 -2.03
C THR A 22 -2.56 -7.67 -2.53
N GLY A 23 -2.89 -8.21 -3.70
CA GLY A 23 -4.29 -8.27 -4.16
C GLY A 23 -5.13 -9.27 -3.36
N GLY A 24 -6.41 -9.39 -3.73
CA GLY A 24 -7.37 -10.29 -3.10
C GLY A 24 -8.80 -9.76 -3.18
N SER A 25 -9.72 -10.41 -2.46
CA SER A 25 -11.14 -10.03 -2.38
C SER A 25 -11.60 -9.64 -0.96
N GLU A 26 -10.78 -9.90 0.06
CA GLU A 26 -11.15 -9.74 1.46
C GLU A 26 -10.96 -8.31 1.97
N LYS A 27 -12.03 -7.50 1.87
CA LYS A 27 -12.04 -6.08 2.28
C LYS A 27 -12.22 -5.87 3.78
N GLN A 28 -12.39 -6.94 4.56
CA GLN A 28 -12.68 -6.88 5.99
C GLN A 28 -11.86 -7.90 6.78
N GLY A 29 -11.97 -7.85 8.11
CA GLY A 29 -11.36 -8.84 9.00
C GLY A 29 -9.84 -8.64 9.19
N VAL A 30 -9.13 -9.74 9.44
CA VAL A 30 -7.74 -9.72 9.92
C VAL A 30 -6.80 -9.01 8.94
N TYR A 31 -7.02 -9.18 7.63
CA TYR A 31 -6.19 -8.54 6.61
C TYR A 31 -6.32 -7.01 6.64
N PHE A 32 -7.55 -6.50 6.61
CA PHE A 32 -7.82 -5.07 6.69
C PHE A 32 -7.28 -4.44 7.98
N GLU A 33 -7.52 -5.08 9.13
CA GLU A 33 -7.02 -4.61 10.43
C GLU A 33 -5.49 -4.68 10.54
N THR A 34 -4.85 -5.59 9.82
CA THR A 34 -3.38 -5.67 9.73
C THR A 34 -2.84 -4.54 8.86
N ILE A 35 -3.44 -4.30 7.68
CA ILE A 35 -3.05 -3.20 6.79
C ILE A 35 -3.11 -1.86 7.49
N LYS A 36 -4.18 -1.54 8.24
CA LYS A 36 -4.27 -0.28 9.00
C LYS A 36 -3.08 -0.07 9.92
N LYS A 37 -2.72 -1.10 10.68
CA LYS A 37 -1.61 -1.05 11.66
C LYS A 37 -0.25 -0.94 10.97
N VAL A 38 -0.04 -1.72 9.91
CA VAL A 38 1.22 -1.70 9.15
C VAL A 38 1.36 -0.38 8.39
N PHE A 39 0.28 0.16 7.84
CA PHE A 39 0.29 1.45 7.16
C PHE A 39 0.60 2.59 8.13
N GLN A 40 0.03 2.59 9.33
CA GLN A 40 0.42 3.54 10.38
C GLN A 40 1.91 3.42 10.73
N TYR A 41 2.43 2.20 10.90
CA TYR A 41 3.86 1.98 11.15
C TYR A 41 4.75 2.54 10.01
N VAL A 42 4.32 2.37 8.76
CA VAL A 42 5.02 2.91 7.59
C VAL A 42 5.04 4.43 7.63
N LEU A 43 3.90 5.07 7.94
CA LEU A 43 3.81 6.54 8.08
C LEU A 43 4.73 7.04 9.19
N ASP A 44 4.62 6.46 10.39
CA ASP A 44 5.43 6.86 11.56
C ASP A 44 6.94 6.80 11.27
N ARG A 45 7.40 5.77 10.54
CA ARG A 45 8.81 5.59 10.15
C ARG A 45 9.25 6.66 9.14
N ASN A 46 8.47 6.86 8.08
CA ASN A 46 8.82 7.86 7.07
C ASN A 46 8.74 9.30 7.62
N ASP A 47 7.78 9.61 8.50
CA ASP A 47 7.68 10.90 9.21
C ASP A 47 8.87 11.15 10.14
N ALA A 48 9.47 10.09 10.69
CA ALA A 48 10.71 10.16 11.46
C ALA A 48 11.98 10.29 10.59
N GLY A 49 11.85 10.35 9.25
CA GLY A 49 12.97 10.39 8.31
C GLY A 49 13.61 9.03 8.05
N GLU A 50 13.00 7.94 8.52
CA GLU A 50 13.48 6.57 8.35
C GLU A 50 12.77 5.92 7.15
N SER A 51 13.44 5.89 5.99
CA SER A 51 12.84 5.35 4.77
C SER A 51 12.33 3.92 4.95
N PHE A 52 11.03 3.73 4.77
CA PHE A 52 10.38 2.43 4.86
C PHE A 52 9.39 2.26 3.69
N PRO A 53 9.80 1.62 2.58
CA PRO A 53 8.97 1.47 1.39
C PRO A 53 7.75 0.57 1.62
N LEU A 54 6.64 1.00 1.03
CA LEU A 54 5.41 0.24 0.90
C LEU A 54 5.04 0.16 -0.58
N PHE A 55 4.79 -1.06 -1.06
CA PHE A 55 4.20 -1.30 -2.37
C PHE A 55 2.83 -1.94 -2.20
N ALA A 56 1.83 -1.45 -2.92
CA ALA A 56 0.45 -1.91 -2.80
C ALA A 56 -0.13 -2.22 -4.18
N GLN A 57 -0.76 -3.38 -4.32
CA GLN A 57 -1.29 -3.88 -5.58
C GLN A 57 -2.74 -4.31 -5.44
N CYS A 58 -3.59 -3.94 -6.40
CA CYS A 58 -5.01 -4.34 -6.46
C CYS A 58 -5.72 -4.00 -5.14
N LEU A 59 -6.25 -4.98 -4.39
CA LEU A 59 -6.87 -4.76 -3.08
C LEU A 59 -5.98 -3.98 -2.12
N GLY A 60 -4.67 -4.23 -2.09
CA GLY A 60 -3.75 -3.45 -1.27
C GLY A 60 -3.78 -1.95 -1.60
N PHE A 61 -3.83 -1.60 -2.89
CA PHE A 61 -3.92 -0.22 -3.36
C PHE A 61 -5.28 0.40 -3.04
N GLU A 62 -6.35 -0.38 -3.20
CA GLU A 62 -7.71 0.00 -2.81
C GLU A 62 -7.77 0.40 -1.32
N LEU A 63 -7.28 -0.46 -0.43
CA LEU A 63 -7.34 -0.24 1.01
C LEU A 63 -6.47 0.94 1.46
N VAL A 64 -5.28 1.11 0.89
CA VAL A 64 -4.43 2.28 1.19
C VAL A 64 -5.10 3.58 0.77
N SER A 65 -5.75 3.60 -0.41
CA SER A 65 -6.45 4.78 -0.91
C SER A 65 -7.61 5.17 0.02
N VAL A 66 -8.44 4.20 0.40
CA VAL A 66 -9.56 4.42 1.33
C VAL A 66 -9.08 4.90 2.70
N ILE A 67 -8.05 4.27 3.26
CA ILE A 67 -7.50 4.65 4.58
C ILE A 67 -6.88 6.05 4.52
N GLY A 68 -6.08 6.33 3.49
CA GLY A 68 -5.38 7.62 3.33
C GLY A 68 -6.32 8.79 3.07
N CYS A 69 -7.39 8.58 2.30
CA CYS A 69 -8.43 9.59 2.09
C CYS A 69 -9.41 9.71 3.27
N ASN A 70 -9.43 8.72 4.17
CA ASN A 70 -10.44 8.59 5.22
C ASN A 70 -11.88 8.64 4.66
N ASP A 71 -12.08 8.05 3.48
CA ASP A 71 -13.37 8.01 2.78
C ASP A 71 -13.55 6.69 2.05
N ASN A 72 -14.65 5.99 2.35
CA ASN A 72 -15.00 4.70 1.74
C ASN A 72 -15.73 4.85 0.39
N ASN A 73 -16.10 6.07 0.00
CA ASN A 73 -16.90 6.34 -1.21
C ASN A 73 -16.06 6.76 -2.43
N ILE A 74 -14.73 6.70 -2.33
CA ILE A 74 -13.81 7.06 -3.42
C ILE A 74 -13.72 5.99 -4.53
N LEU A 75 -14.38 4.84 -4.34
CA LEU A 75 -14.31 3.69 -5.23
C LEU A 75 -15.59 3.57 -6.07
N GLU A 76 -15.42 3.20 -7.33
CA GLU A 76 -16.52 2.87 -8.22
C GLU A 76 -16.36 1.46 -8.79
N THR A 77 -17.45 0.91 -9.33
CA THR A 77 -17.39 -0.37 -10.04
C THR A 77 -16.87 -0.15 -11.44
N PHE A 78 -15.87 -0.94 -11.83
CA PHE A 78 -15.29 -0.92 -13.16
C PHE A 78 -15.01 -2.36 -13.62
N ASP A 79 -15.33 -2.68 -14.87
CA ASP A 79 -15.06 -4.00 -15.45
C ASP A 79 -13.61 -4.08 -15.92
N ALA A 80 -12.73 -4.58 -15.06
CA ALA A 80 -11.31 -4.81 -15.34
C ALA A 80 -10.89 -6.28 -15.12
N GLN A 81 -11.85 -7.19 -14.94
CA GLN A 81 -11.51 -8.58 -14.64
C GLN A 81 -10.94 -9.28 -15.87
N ASN A 82 -9.78 -9.95 -15.71
CA ASN A 82 -9.09 -10.67 -16.79
C ASN A 82 -8.80 -9.82 -18.03
N GLN A 83 -8.62 -8.51 -17.85
CA GLN A 83 -8.36 -7.58 -18.93
C GLN A 83 -6.90 -7.12 -18.91
N ALA A 84 -6.10 -7.59 -19.86
CA ALA A 84 -4.79 -6.99 -20.13
C ALA A 84 -4.98 -5.61 -20.78
N SER A 85 -4.20 -4.62 -20.35
CA SER A 85 -4.27 -3.25 -20.86
C SER A 85 -2.88 -2.59 -20.90
N THR A 86 -2.82 -1.39 -21.47
CA THR A 86 -1.61 -0.56 -21.52
C THR A 86 -1.71 0.58 -20.50
N LEU A 87 -0.56 1.07 -20.02
CA LEU A 87 -0.53 2.28 -19.20
C LEU A 87 -0.56 3.51 -20.11
N GLN A 88 -1.54 4.38 -19.88
CA GLN A 88 -1.62 5.69 -20.53
C GLN A 88 -0.93 6.71 -19.62
N PHE A 89 0.29 7.11 -19.98
CA PHE A 89 1.03 8.11 -19.23
C PHE A 89 0.51 9.52 -19.56
N SER A 90 0.15 10.27 -18.52
CA SER A 90 -0.11 11.70 -18.60
C SER A 90 1.20 12.50 -18.69
N ASN A 91 1.13 13.79 -19.01
CA ASN A 91 2.30 14.65 -19.25
C ASN A 91 3.06 15.07 -17.96
N TYR A 92 3.31 14.12 -17.06
CA TYR A 92 4.10 14.33 -15.84
C TYR A 92 5.54 13.88 -16.06
N SER A 93 6.47 14.51 -15.34
CA SER A 93 7.87 14.10 -15.35
C SER A 93 8.04 12.72 -14.74
N PHE A 94 8.89 11.89 -15.35
CA PHE A 94 9.31 10.63 -14.74
C PHE A 94 10.41 10.81 -13.70
N GLU A 95 11.02 11.98 -13.59
CA GLU A 95 12.00 12.28 -12.55
C GLU A 95 11.37 12.14 -11.15
N GLY A 96 12.05 11.41 -10.26
CA GLY A 96 11.57 11.09 -8.92
C GLY A 96 10.45 10.04 -8.86
N SER A 97 9.94 9.57 -10.00
CA SER A 97 8.88 8.56 -10.06
C SER A 97 9.43 7.13 -10.07
N VAL A 98 8.56 6.15 -9.86
CA VAL A 98 8.88 4.72 -10.03
C VAL A 98 9.35 4.38 -11.46
N PHE A 99 9.00 5.22 -12.45
CA PHE A 99 9.35 5.02 -13.86
C PHE A 99 10.65 5.71 -14.28
N GLN A 100 11.34 6.42 -13.38
CA GLN A 100 12.54 7.22 -13.71
C GLN A 100 13.60 6.42 -14.50
N ARG A 101 13.77 5.13 -14.19
CA ARG A 101 14.80 4.29 -14.82
C ARG A 101 14.35 3.62 -16.12
N LEU A 102 13.08 3.73 -16.51
CA LEU A 102 12.57 3.10 -17.74
C LEU A 102 12.87 3.90 -19.00
N THR A 103 13.25 5.18 -18.88
CA THR A 103 13.68 6.01 -20.03
C THR A 103 15.14 5.83 -20.40
N GLN A 104 15.87 5.00 -19.64
CA GLN A 104 17.32 4.77 -19.81
C GLN A 104 17.64 3.43 -20.51
N ILE A 105 16.61 2.74 -21.02
CA ILE A 105 16.70 1.45 -21.71
C ILE A 105 16.32 1.68 -23.17
#